data_AF-A0A7V4UPN7-F1
#
_entry.id   AF-A0A7V4UPN7-F1
#
_cell.length_a   1.000
_cell.length_b   1.000
_cell.length_c   1.000
_cell.angle_alpha   90.00
_cell.angle_beta   90.00
_cell.angle_gamma   90.00
#
_symmetry.space_group_name_H-M   'P 1'
#
loop_
_entity.id
_entity.type
_entity.pdbx_description
1 polymer ?
#
loop_
_entity_poly.entity_id
_entity_poly.type
_entity_poly.pdbx_seq_one_letter_code
_entity_poly.pdbx_strand_id
1 'polypeptide(L)'
;LQLQRGGPLMFMSAKDALQRGIHDSDTVEVSNDVASFQIRAAVSPAVRPGQVIIYHAWENYQFDGWRHFKSVMASPMNPIELAGDYFQIRPITMSNYPGFSDRGTRLEVKRIGP
;
A
#
# COMPACT_ATOMS: atom_id res chain seq x y z
N LEU A 1 16.39 -10.01 -5.98
CA LEU A 1 15.73 -9.04 -6.89
C LEU A 1 15.74 -9.46 -8.37
N GLN A 2 16.71 -10.26 -8.85
CA GLN A 2 16.85 -10.63 -10.28
C GLN A 2 15.71 -11.50 -10.84
N LEU A 3 15.04 -12.31 -10.01
CA LEU A 3 13.85 -13.07 -10.40
C LEU A 3 12.55 -12.23 -10.34
N GLN A 4 12.68 -10.94 -10.05
CA GLN A 4 11.60 -9.95 -10.08
C GLN A 4 12.00 -8.84 -11.07
N ARG A 5 11.45 -7.64 -10.93
CA ARG A 5 11.77 -6.49 -11.81
C ARG A 5 12.78 -5.52 -11.18
N GLY A 6 13.69 -6.03 -10.37
CA GLY A 6 14.84 -5.28 -9.85
C GLY A 6 14.58 -4.33 -8.66
N GLY A 7 13.33 -4.17 -8.20
CA GLY A 7 13.01 -3.28 -7.07
C GLY A 7 11.54 -3.32 -6.67
N PRO A 8 11.09 -2.39 -5.82
CA PRO A 8 9.71 -2.31 -5.36
C PRO A 8 8.71 -2.20 -6.51
N LEU A 9 7.60 -2.93 -6.39
CA LEU A 9 6.56 -3.01 -7.42
C LEU A 9 5.17 -2.81 -6.83
N MET A 10 4.35 -2.08 -7.56
CA MET A 10 2.91 -1.97 -7.34
C MET A 10 2.16 -2.59 -8.52
N PHE A 11 1.38 -3.62 -8.24
CA PHE A 11 0.53 -4.25 -9.24
C PHE A 11 -0.78 -3.49 -9.39
N MET A 12 -1.23 -3.29 -10.62
CA MET A 12 -2.52 -2.64 -10.92
C MET A 12 -3.21 -3.28 -12.12
N SER A 13 -4.52 -3.07 -12.24
CA SER A 13 -5.31 -3.62 -13.34
C SER A 13 -4.95 -2.97 -14.68
N ALA A 14 -4.95 -3.77 -15.76
CA ALA A 14 -4.78 -3.25 -17.12
C ALA A 14 -5.83 -2.19 -17.50
N LYS A 15 -7.07 -2.31 -16.98
CA LYS A 15 -8.14 -1.33 -17.22
C LYS A 15 -7.83 0.02 -16.57
N ASP A 16 -7.39 0.00 -15.31
CA ASP A 16 -7.05 1.20 -14.56
C ASP A 16 -5.81 1.89 -15.13
N ALA A 17 -4.83 1.09 -15.58
CA ALA A 17 -3.61 1.58 -16.18
C ALA A 17 -3.90 2.29 -17.51
N LEU A 18 -4.70 1.66 -18.39
CA LEU A 18 -5.11 2.25 -19.66
C LEU A 18 -5.87 3.58 -19.47
N GLN A 19 -6.82 3.62 -18.53
CA GLN A 19 -7.57 4.85 -18.24
C GLN A 19 -6.70 6.00 -17.74
N ARG A 20 -5.56 5.69 -17.10
CA ARG A 20 -4.61 6.65 -16.53
C ARG A 20 -3.40 6.91 -17.42
N GLY A 21 -3.32 6.28 -18.59
CA GLY A 21 -2.15 6.37 -19.48
C GLY A 21 -0.87 5.79 -18.87
N ILE A 22 -0.98 4.84 -17.94
CA ILE A 22 0.16 4.16 -17.29
C ILE A 22 0.51 2.90 -18.07
N HIS A 23 1.78 2.74 -18.42
CA HIS A 23 2.30 1.54 -19.07
C HIS A 23 3.01 0.62 -18.08
N ASP A 24 3.23 -0.62 -18.50
CA ASP A 24 3.96 -1.58 -17.68
C ASP A 24 5.40 -1.10 -17.46
N SER A 25 5.88 -1.18 -16.22
CA SER A 25 7.18 -0.68 -15.77
C SER A 25 7.36 0.85 -15.72
N ASP A 26 6.30 1.64 -15.93
CA ASP A 26 6.34 3.07 -15.67
C ASP A 26 6.56 3.37 -14.18
N THR A 27 7.26 4.45 -13.89
CA THR A 27 7.33 5.02 -12.53
C THR A 27 6.09 5.87 -12.29
N VAL A 28 5.41 5.61 -11.17
CA VAL A 28 4.18 6.30 -10.77
C VAL A 28 4.35 6.94 -9.40
N GLU A 29 3.69 8.08 -9.20
CA GLU A 29 3.49 8.70 -7.89
C GLU A 29 2.20 8.13 -7.30
N VAL A 30 2.31 7.66 -6.07
CA VAL A 30 1.20 7.14 -5.28
C VAL A 30 1.06 7.99 -4.04
N SER A 31 -0.14 8.53 -3.82
CA SER A 31 -0.33 9.53 -2.76
C SER A 31 -1.73 9.48 -2.13
N ASN A 32 -1.82 10.05 -0.93
CA ASN A 32 -3.06 10.43 -0.28
C ASN A 32 -2.84 11.72 0.52
N ASP A 33 -3.76 12.03 1.43
CA ASP A 33 -3.73 13.16 2.35
C ASP A 33 -2.59 13.11 3.38
N VAL A 34 -1.97 11.94 3.58
CA VAL A 34 -0.93 11.73 4.59
C VAL A 34 0.48 11.85 3.98
N ALA A 35 0.72 11.21 2.83
CA ALA A 35 2.04 11.16 2.23
C ALA A 35 2.00 10.84 0.72
N SER A 36 3.18 10.87 0.09
CA SER A 36 3.40 10.34 -1.25
C SER A 36 4.69 9.52 -1.32
N PHE A 37 4.72 8.60 -2.29
CA PHE A 37 5.92 7.85 -2.65
C PHE A 37 5.92 7.52 -4.15
N GLN A 38 7.10 7.17 -4.66
CA GLN A 38 7.27 6.73 -6.05
C GLN A 38 7.52 5.23 -6.09
N ILE A 39 6.91 4.54 -7.06
CA ILE A 39 7.07 3.10 -7.24
C ILE A 39 6.89 2.73 -8.71
N ARG A 40 7.45 1.59 -9.13
CA ARG A 40 7.24 1.06 -10.47
C ARG A 40 5.92 0.29 -10.57
N ALA A 41 5.12 0.60 -11.58
CA ALA A 41 3.88 -0.10 -11.86
C ALA A 41 4.13 -1.45 -12.57
N ALA A 42 3.44 -2.49 -12.13
CA ALA A 42 3.34 -3.79 -12.80
C ALA A 42 1.90 -3.99 -13.26
N VAL A 43 1.64 -3.84 -14.55
CA VAL A 43 0.30 -3.96 -15.11
C VAL A 43 -0.04 -5.43 -15.28
N SER A 44 -1.16 -5.86 -14.71
CA SER A 44 -1.60 -7.25 -14.79
C SER A 44 -3.12 -7.36 -15.02
N PRO A 45 -3.57 -8.20 -15.96
CA PRO A 45 -5.00 -8.46 -16.15
C PRO A 45 -5.63 -9.24 -14.99
N ALA A 46 -4.82 -9.87 -14.13
CA ALA A 46 -5.30 -10.62 -12.97
C ALA A 46 -5.70 -9.73 -11.79
N VAL A 47 -5.30 -8.45 -11.79
CA VAL A 47 -5.66 -7.51 -10.73
C VAL A 47 -7.06 -6.96 -10.98
N ARG A 48 -7.91 -7.03 -9.96
CA ARG A 48 -9.25 -6.44 -9.97
C ARG A 48 -9.17 -4.92 -10.17
N PRO A 49 -9.96 -4.33 -11.09
CA PRO A 49 -10.05 -2.88 -11.22
C PRO A 49 -10.42 -2.16 -9.91
N GLY A 50 -9.91 -0.95 -9.72
CA GLY A 50 -10.10 -0.14 -8.52
C GLY A 50 -9.23 -0.55 -7.32
N GLN A 51 -8.19 -1.36 -7.54
CA GLN A 51 -7.27 -1.80 -6.51
C GLN A 51 -5.83 -1.79 -7.01
N VAL A 52 -4.91 -1.49 -6.09
CA VAL A 52 -3.47 -1.74 -6.27
C VAL A 52 -2.96 -2.71 -5.22
N ILE A 53 -1.90 -3.43 -5.54
CA ILE A 53 -1.29 -4.42 -4.65
C ILE A 53 0.21 -4.17 -4.58
N ILE A 54 0.73 -3.93 -3.38
CA ILE A 54 2.17 -3.96 -3.09
C ILE A 54 2.40 -5.17 -2.20
N TYR A 55 3.23 -6.10 -2.66
CA TYR A 55 3.65 -7.21 -1.79
C TYR A 55 4.52 -6.65 -0.66
N HIS A 56 4.20 -7.06 0.58
CA HIS A 56 4.85 -6.58 1.79
C HIS A 56 6.36 -6.83 1.83
N ALA A 57 7.02 -6.16 2.78
CA ALA A 57 8.43 -6.34 3.14
C ALA A 57 9.47 -5.82 2.13
N TRP A 58 9.19 -4.66 1.51
CA TRP A 58 10.24 -3.83 0.90
C TRP A 58 10.96 -3.00 1.95
N GLU A 59 12.22 -2.65 1.70
CA GLU A 59 13.05 -1.85 2.59
C GLU A 59 13.01 -0.36 2.23
N ASN A 60 13.12 0.52 3.23
CA ASN A 60 13.00 1.97 3.05
C ASN A 60 14.00 2.54 2.04
N TYR A 61 15.24 2.05 2.03
CA TYR A 61 16.31 2.54 1.14
C TYR A 61 16.06 2.20 -0.34
N GLN A 62 15.09 1.32 -0.64
CA GLN A 62 14.73 0.97 -2.02
C GLN A 62 13.77 1.96 -2.66
N PHE A 63 13.28 2.94 -1.89
CA PHE A 63 12.39 4.00 -2.35
C PHE A 63 13.14 5.32 -2.45
N ASP A 64 12.79 6.11 -3.47
CA ASP A 64 13.39 7.42 -3.68
C ASP A 64 13.15 8.34 -2.47
N GLY A 65 14.20 9.05 -2.06
CA GLY A 65 14.17 9.95 -0.91
C GLY A 65 13.72 9.29 0.41
N TRP A 66 13.89 7.97 0.56
CA TRP A 66 13.44 7.20 1.74
C TRP A 66 11.91 7.28 1.99
N ARG A 67 11.12 7.60 0.96
CA ARG A 67 9.66 7.70 1.03
C ARG A 67 9.03 6.32 0.86
N HIS A 68 8.99 5.56 1.94
CA HIS A 68 8.50 4.19 1.93
C HIS A 68 6.96 4.09 1.78
N PHE A 69 6.46 3.03 1.12
CA PHE A 69 5.02 2.85 0.88
C PHE A 69 4.14 2.77 2.15
N LYS A 70 4.72 2.48 3.32
CA LYS A 70 3.96 2.51 4.59
C LYS A 70 3.64 3.93 5.06
N SER A 71 4.25 4.97 4.50
CA SER A 71 3.97 6.36 4.87
C SER A 71 2.53 6.78 4.62
N VAL A 72 1.86 6.16 3.64
CA VAL A 72 0.46 6.42 3.30
C VAL A 72 -0.53 5.59 4.15
N MET A 73 -0.05 4.66 4.97
CA MET A 73 -0.89 3.73 5.76
C MET A 73 -1.13 4.29 7.17
N ALA A 74 -2.13 5.15 7.32
CA ALA A 74 -2.43 5.81 8.60
C ALA A 74 -2.88 4.86 9.72
N SER A 75 -3.43 3.69 9.37
CA SER A 75 -3.95 2.67 10.28
C SER A 75 -4.88 3.22 11.39
N PRO A 76 -6.14 3.59 11.05
CA PRO A 76 -7.07 4.12 12.03
C PRO A 76 -7.40 3.06 13.10
N MET A 77 -7.38 3.47 14.37
CA MET A 77 -7.80 2.62 15.48
C MET A 77 -9.30 2.36 15.44
N ASN A 78 -9.70 1.11 15.59
CA ASN A 78 -11.08 0.72 15.77
C ASN A 78 -11.47 0.85 17.25
N PRO A 79 -12.44 1.70 17.64
CA PRO A 79 -12.79 1.92 19.04
C PRO A 79 -13.26 0.66 19.78
N ILE A 80 -13.82 -0.32 19.06
CA ILE A 80 -14.27 -1.59 19.66
C ILE A 80 -13.08 -2.37 20.24
N GLU A 81 -11.90 -2.23 19.65
CA GLU A 81 -10.67 -2.91 20.09
C GLU A 81 -10.04 -2.25 21.32
N LEU A 82 -10.60 -1.14 21.80
CA LEU A 82 -10.21 -0.49 23.05
C LEU A 82 -11.06 -0.95 24.26
N ALA A 83 -12.12 -1.71 24.01
CA ALA A 83 -12.92 -2.28 25.09
C ALA A 83 -12.12 -3.35 25.84
N GLY A 84 -12.10 -3.29 27.18
CA GLY A 84 -11.31 -4.21 28.00
C GLY A 84 -11.91 -4.61 29.34
N ASP A 85 -13.01 -3.97 29.77
CA ASP A 85 -13.68 -4.27 31.05
C ASP A 85 -14.69 -5.42 30.95
N TYR A 86 -14.43 -6.36 30.04
CA TYR A 86 -15.18 -7.59 29.89
C TYR A 86 -14.20 -8.75 29.74
N PHE A 87 -14.33 -9.76 30.60
CA PHE A 87 -13.31 -10.78 30.86
C PHE A 87 -12.67 -11.36 29.59
N GLN A 88 -13.47 -11.75 28.61
CA GLN A 88 -13.06 -12.41 27.38
C GLN A 88 -12.26 -11.49 26.44
N ILE A 89 -12.48 -10.18 26.50
CA ILE A 89 -11.84 -9.18 25.62
C ILE A 89 -10.83 -8.32 26.38
N ARG A 90 -10.48 -8.70 27.61
CA ARG A 90 -9.45 -8.00 28.39
C ARG A 90 -8.10 -8.08 27.65
N PRO A 91 -7.40 -6.94 27.45
CA PRO A 91 -6.06 -6.93 26.89
C PRO A 91 -5.09 -7.80 27.68
N ILE A 92 -4.32 -8.63 26.98
CA ILE A 92 -3.20 -9.39 27.51
C ILE A 92 -2.00 -9.20 26.57
N THR A 93 -0.79 -9.53 27.02
CA THR A 93 0.48 -9.22 26.30
C THR A 93 0.47 -9.55 24.81
N MET A 94 -0.26 -10.58 24.38
CA MET A 94 -0.29 -11.04 22.99
C MET A 94 -1.71 -11.24 22.44
N SER A 95 -2.75 -10.70 23.08
CA SER A 95 -4.13 -10.79 22.57
C SER A 95 -4.99 -9.63 23.05
N ASN A 96 -6.09 -9.37 22.34
CA ASN A 96 -7.06 -8.32 22.69
C ASN A 96 -6.45 -6.90 22.79
N TYR A 97 -5.43 -6.59 21.98
CA TYR A 97 -4.93 -5.24 21.77
C TYR A 97 -5.35 -4.73 20.39
N PRO A 98 -5.42 -3.40 20.16
CA PRO A 98 -5.79 -2.84 18.87
C PRO A 98 -4.92 -3.35 17.72
N GLY A 99 -5.56 -3.74 16.63
CA GLY A 99 -4.91 -4.16 15.40
C GLY A 99 -4.36 -2.97 14.61
N PHE A 100 -3.47 -3.27 13.67
CA PHE A 100 -2.88 -2.30 12.75
C PHE A 100 -3.40 -2.53 11.33
N SER A 101 -4.70 -2.29 11.12
CA SER A 101 -5.32 -2.49 9.80
C SER A 101 -4.84 -1.44 8.81
N ASP A 102 -4.26 -1.87 7.69
CA ASP A 102 -3.76 -1.02 6.60
C ASP A 102 -4.59 -1.16 5.31
N ARG A 103 -5.42 -2.21 5.20
CA ARG A 103 -6.11 -2.57 3.94
C ARG A 103 -7.26 -1.64 3.55
N GLY A 104 -7.66 -0.73 4.45
CA GLY A 104 -8.59 0.35 4.15
C GLY A 104 -7.94 1.57 3.47
N THR A 105 -6.62 1.58 3.30
CA THR A 105 -5.88 2.71 2.72
C THR A 105 -6.34 2.97 1.28
N ARG A 106 -6.71 4.23 1.00
CA ARG A 106 -7.07 4.71 -0.34
C ARG A 106 -5.97 5.61 -0.88
N LEU A 107 -5.74 5.52 -2.18
CA LEU A 107 -4.60 6.14 -2.85
C LEU A 107 -5.03 6.65 -4.22
N GLU A 108 -4.42 7.75 -4.64
CA GLU A 108 -4.40 8.20 -6.02
C GLU A 108 -3.10 7.74 -6.68
N VAL A 109 -3.15 7.42 -7.98
CA VAL A 109 -1.98 6.95 -8.75
C VAL A 109 -1.84 7.78 -10.02
N LYS A 110 -0.69 8.42 -10.18
CA LYS A 110 -0.38 9.27 -11.34
C LYS A 110 0.95 8.87 -11.97
N ARG A 111 1.03 8.91 -13.30
CA ARG A 111 2.28 8.70 -14.04
C ARG A 111 3.24 9.86 -13.81
N ILE A 112 4.52 9.57 -13.56
CA ILE A 112 5.58 10.59 -13.46
C ILE A 112 6.42 10.54 -14.74
N GLY A 113 6.37 11.60 -15.54
CA GLY A 113 7.17 11.75 -16.76
C GLY A 113 6.34 11.81 -18.06
N PRO A 114 6.96 12.22 -19.18
CA PRO A 114 6.31 12.28 -20.50
C PRO A 114 5.94 10.90 -21.04
#